data_AF-A0AB36J7V9-F1
#
_entry.id   AF-A0AB36J7V9-F1
#
_cell.length_a   1.000
_cell.length_b   1.000
_cell.length_c   1.000
_cell.angle_alpha   90.00
_cell.angle_beta   90.00
_cell.angle_gamma   90.00
#
_symmetry.space_group_name_H-M   'P 1'
#
loop_
_entity.id
_entity.type
_entity.pdbx_description
1 polymer ?
#
loop_
_entity_poly.entity_id
_entity_poly.type
_entity_poly.pdbx_seq_one_letter_code
_entity_poly.pdbx_strand_id
1 'polypeptide(L)' 'MRTGLKKISKEHYKFLLSIHADVVLEAAIEKRLRRLIDQALDQGDEAAFRLYAAELARKMVADNQ' A
#
# COMPACT_ATOMS: atom_id res chain seq x y z
N MET A 1 -3.99 -36.44 -7.63
CA MET A 1 -4.22 -35.34 -6.68
C MET A 1 -5.10 -34.28 -7.34
N ARG A 2 -6.40 -34.22 -7.03
CA ARG A 2 -7.26 -33.09 -7.41
C ARG A 2 -7.19 -32.09 -6.26
N THR A 3 -6.49 -30.98 -6.44
CA THR A 3 -6.61 -29.85 -5.52
C THR A 3 -8.06 -29.40 -5.54
N GLY A 4 -8.73 -29.46 -4.38
CA GLY A 4 -10.15 -29.12 -4.19
C GLY A 4 -10.45 -27.63 -4.31
N LEU A 5 -9.80 -26.93 -5.25
CA LEU A 5 -10.15 -25.57 -5.60
C LEU A 5 -11.50 -25.63 -6.32
N LYS A 6 -12.59 -25.32 -5.59
CA LYS A 6 -13.90 -25.02 -6.18
C LYS A 6 -13.64 -24.13 -7.39
N LYS A 7 -14.12 -24.54 -8.58
CA LYS A 7 -13.91 -23.81 -9.83
C LYS A 7 -14.39 -22.37 -9.66
N ILE A 8 -13.45 -21.45 -9.44
CA ILE A 8 -13.73 -20.02 -9.40
C ILE A 8 -14.02 -19.61 -10.85
N SER A 9 -15.09 -18.83 -11.07
CA SER A 9 -15.38 -18.31 -12.41
C SER A 9 -14.24 -17.37 -12.85
N LYS A 10 -14.00 -17.27 -14.16
CA LYS A 10 -12.96 -16.38 -14.71
C LYS A 10 -13.15 -14.93 -14.26
N GLU A 11 -14.40 -14.51 -14.07
CA GLU A 11 -14.74 -13.17 -13.57
C GLU A 11 -14.39 -12.99 -12.10
N HIS A 12 -14.71 -13.97 -11.26
CA HIS A 12 -14.39 -13.91 -9.83
C HIS A 12 -12.87 -13.97 -9.59
N TYR A 13 -12.12 -14.70 -10.43
CA TYR A 13 -10.65 -14.66 -10.39
C TYR A 13 -10.08 -13.28 -10.76
N LYS A 14 -10.61 -12.64 -11.81
CA LYS A 14 -10.20 -11.28 -12.20
C LYS A 14 -10.48 -10.24 -11.11
N PHE A 15 -11.62 -10.37 -10.42
CA PHE A 15 -11.98 -9.51 -9.30
C PHE A 15 -11.03 -9.67 -8.10
N LEU A 16 -10.68 -10.92 -7.75
CA LEU A 16 -9.68 -11.15 -6.70
C LEU A 16 -8.30 -10.60 -7.09
N LEU A 17 -7.94 -10.68 -8.37
CA LEU A 17 -6.69 -10.13 -8.88
C LEU A 17 -6.66 -8.60 -8.80
N SER A 18 -7.77 -7.91 -9.07
CA SER A 18 -7.82 -6.44 -8.93
C SER A 18 -7.67 -6.02 -7.47
N ILE A 19 -8.38 -6.68 -6.55
CA ILE A 19 -8.22 -6.42 -5.11
C ILE A 19 -6.76 -6.65 -4.68
N HIS A 20 -6.14 -7.74 -5.14
CA HIS A 20 -4.74 -8.02 -4.81
C HIS A 20 -3.80 -6.94 -5.36
N ALA A 21 -4.05 -6.45 -6.59
CA ALA A 21 -3.26 -5.37 -7.18
C ALA A 21 -3.38 -4.08 -6.37
N ASP A 22 -4.58 -3.74 -5.89
CA ASP A 22 -4.83 -2.55 -5.08
C ASP A 22 -4.08 -2.65 -3.73
N VAL A 23 -4.18 -3.79 -3.03
CA VAL A 23 -3.46 -4.01 -1.77
C VAL A 23 -1.94 -3.97 -1.95
N VAL A 24 -1.42 -4.54 -3.05
CA VAL A 24 0.02 -4.51 -3.35
C VAL A 24 0.48 -3.08 -3.65
N LEU A 25 -0.31 -2.32 -4.40
CA LEU A 25 -0.03 -0.92 -4.70
C LEU A 25 -0.03 -0.08 -3.41
N GLU A 26 -1.00 -0.31 -2.53
CA GLU A 26 -1.08 0.38 -1.25
C GLU A 26 0.14 0.12 -0.36
N ALA A 27 0.53 -1.14 -0.21
CA ALA A 27 1.71 -1.52 0.56
C ALA A 27 2.99 -0.92 -0.05
N ALA A 28 3.09 -0.85 -1.38
CA ALA A 28 4.23 -0.25 -2.07
C ALA A 28 4.32 1.27 -1.81
N ILE A 29 3.19 1.98 -1.80
CA ILE A 29 3.12 3.42 -1.50
C ILE A 29 3.54 3.68 -0.05
N GLU A 30 3.04 2.91 0.91
CA GLU A 30 3.42 3.08 2.32
C GLU A 30 4.93 2.87 2.53
N LYS A 31 5.47 1.79 1.95
CA LYS A 31 6.91 1.49 2.01
C LYS A 31 7.75 2.60 1.40
N ARG A 32 7.27 3.22 0.32
CA ARG A 32 7.95 4.37 -0.31
C ARG A 32 7.94 5.59 0.61
N LEU A 33 6.80 5.94 1.21
CA LEU A 33 6.70 7.08 2.12
C LEU A 33 7.61 6.93 3.34
N ARG A 34 7.66 5.75 3.94
CA ARG A 34 8.58 5.45 5.06
C ARG A 34 10.04 5.70 4.68
N ARG A 35 10.48 5.23 3.51
CA ARG A 35 11.84 5.48 3.01
C ARG A 35 12.15 6.97 2.80
N LEU A 36 11.18 7.73 2.30
CA LEU A 36 11.36 9.17 2.08
C LEU A 36 11.42 9.93 3.41
N ILE A 37 10.68 9.48 4.42
CA ILE A 37 10.78 10.00 5.79
C ILE A 37 12.17 9.73 6.36
N ASP A 38 12.67 8.49 6.26
CA ASP A 38 14.00 8.13 6.74
C ASP A 38 15.08 8.98 6.03
N GLN A 39 14.97 9.13 4.71
CA GLN A 39 15.89 9.97 3.95
C GLN A 39 15.83 11.45 4.36
N ALA A 40 14.63 11.99 4.64
CA ALA A 40 14.48 13.36 5.09
C ALA A 40 15.12 13.57 6.48
N LEU A 41 15.01 12.58 7.37
CA LEU A 41 15.68 12.60 8.67
C LEU A 41 17.21 12.54 8.52
N ASP A 42 17.72 11.66 7.66
CA ASP A 42 19.16 11.54 7.39
C ASP A 42 19.75 12.84 6.81
N GLN A 43 18.96 13.57 6.03
CA GLN A 43 19.35 14.83 5.40
C GLN A 43 19.10 16.06 6.30
N GLY A 44 18.42 15.90 7.43
CA GLY A 44 17.98 17.01 8.27
C GLY A 44 16.94 17.93 7.61
N ASP A 45 16.23 17.46 6.58
CA ASP A 45 15.20 18.21 5.87
C ASP A 45 13.85 18.09 6.59
N GLU A 46 13.63 19.02 7.52
CA GLU A 46 12.41 19.06 8.33
C GLU A 46 11.15 19.31 7.49
N ALA A 47 11.24 20.05 6.39
CA ALA A 47 10.10 20.33 5.52
C ALA A 47 9.66 19.06 4.78
N ALA A 48 10.61 18.32 4.22
CA ALA A 48 10.35 17.04 3.58
C ALA A 48 9.80 16.01 4.58
N PHE A 49 10.38 15.93 5.78
CA PHE A 49 9.88 15.06 6.85
C PHE A 49 8.41 15.33 7.17
N ARG A 50 8.05 16.60 7.45
CA ARG A 50 6.68 16.99 7.79
C ARG A 50 5.70 16.67 6.66
N LEU A 51 6.12 16.88 5.41
CA LEU A 51 5.30 16.60 4.23
C LEU A 51 5.01 15.10 4.10
N TYR A 52 6.03 14.25 4.10
CA TYR A 52 5.84 12.81 3.94
C TYR A 52 5.15 12.16 5.15
N ALA A 53 5.40 12.65 6.37
CA ALA A 53 4.70 12.20 7.56
C ALA A 53 3.20 12.54 7.51
N ALA A 54 2.84 13.74 7.03
CA ALA A 54 1.44 14.13 6.86
C ALA A 54 0.75 13.29 5.77
N GLU A 55 1.44 12.98 4.67
CA GLU A 55 0.92 12.12 3.61
C GLU A 55 0.66 10.70 4.11
N LEU A 56 1.60 10.13 4.88
CA LEU A 56 1.43 8.82 5.52
C LEU A 56 0.25 8.81 6.50
N ALA A 57 0.13 9.84 7.34
CA ALA A 57 -0.97 9.95 8.31
C ALA A 57 -2.35 10.06 7.64
N ARG A 58 -2.46 10.86 6.56
CA ARG A 58 -3.71 10.97 5.79
C ARG A 58 -4.13 9.63 5.21
N LYS A 59 -3.17 8.87 4.68
CA LYS A 59 -3.42 7.54 4.15
C LYS A 59 -3.92 6.58 5.24
N MET A 60 -3.24 6.54 6.39
CA MET A 60 -3.66 5.69 7.52
C MET A 60 -5.05 6.04 8.06
N VAL A 61 -5.48 7.30 7.97
CA VAL A 61 -6.84 7.71 8.35
C VAL A 61 -7.87 7.27 7.31
N ALA A 62 -7.55 7.36 6.01
CA ALA A 62 -8.43 6.93 4.93
C ALA A 62 -8.66 5.41 4.93
N ASP A 63 -7.65 4.62 5.32
CA ASP A 63 -7.75 3.15 5.38
C ASP A 63 -8.55 2.64 6.61
N ASN A 64 -8.87 3.51 7.59
CA ASN A 64 -9.60 3.18 8.82
C ASN A 64 -11.08 3.63 8.81
N GLN A 65 -11.58 4.13 7.68
CA GLN A 65 -13.00 4.50 7.47
C GLN A 65 -13.70 3.50 6.57
#